data_AF-A0A0A1MNV9-F1
#
_entry.id   AF-A0A0A1MNV9-F1
#
_cell.length_a   1.000
_cell.length_b   1.000
_cell.length_c   1.000
_cell.angle_alpha   90.00
_cell.angle_beta   90.00
_cell.angle_gamma   90.00
#
_symmetry.space_group_name_H-M   'P 1'
#
loop_
_entity.id
_entity.type
_entity.pdbx_description
1 polymer ?
#
loop_
_entity_poly.entity_id
_entity_poly.type
_entity_poly.pdbx_seq_one_letter_code
_entity_poly.pdbx_strand_id
1 'polypeptide(L)' 'MPKYTAQAYLSHKGKIVKPGEELELTAKQADFLGDKVTEVKRAAAKTAAKKEEQKETK' A
#
# COMPACT_ATOMS: atom_id res chain seq x y z
N MET A 1 13.34 1.99 -1.89
CA MET A 1 12.67 3.31 -1.73
C MET A 1 12.00 3.31 -0.35
N PRO A 2 11.61 4.45 0.26
CA PRO A 2 10.86 4.42 1.50
C PRO A 2 9.52 3.69 1.31
N LYS A 3 9.13 2.90 2.32
CA LYS A 3 7.87 2.16 2.33
C LYS A 3 6.81 2.96 3.06
N TYR A 4 5.61 2.97 2.49
CA TYR A 4 4.45 3.64 3.04
C TYR A 4 3.30 2.64 3.11
N THR A 5 2.35 2.87 4.00
CA THR A 5 1.07 2.17 4.05
C THR A 5 0.02 3.06 3.42
N ALA A 6 -0.76 2.54 2.47
CA ALA A 6 -1.89 3.25 1.92
C ALA A 6 -3.02 3.36 2.97
N GLN A 7 -3.58 4.55 3.16
CA GLN A 7 -4.78 4.77 3.98
C GLN A 7 -6.06 4.81 3.12
N ALA A 8 -5.90 4.87 1.80
CA ALA A 8 -6.98 4.91 0.83
C ALA A 8 -6.70 3.97 -0.35
N TYR A 9 -7.69 3.76 -1.22
CA TYR A 9 -7.45 3.10 -2.49
C TYR A 9 -6.58 3.99 -3.38
N LEU A 10 -5.44 3.47 -3.81
CA LEU A 10 -4.48 4.17 -4.65
C LEU A 10 -4.22 3.39 -5.93
N SER A 11 -4.00 4.09 -7.03
CA SER A 11 -3.46 3.48 -8.24
C SER A 11 -1.95 3.71 -8.26
N HIS A 12 -1.18 2.63 -8.20
CA HIS A 12 0.28 2.70 -8.26
C HIS A 12 0.82 1.66 -9.25
N LYS A 13 1.58 2.11 -10.26
CA LYS A 13 2.16 1.25 -11.32
C LYS A 13 1.13 0.35 -12.02
N GLY A 14 -0.08 0.87 -12.25
CA GLY A 14 -1.16 0.11 -12.90
C GLY A 14 -1.83 -0.94 -12.02
N LYS A 15 -1.54 -0.97 -10.71
CA LYS A 15 -2.22 -1.80 -9.72
C LYS A 15 -3.04 -0.94 -8.77
N ILE A 16 -4.20 -1.46 -8.36
CA ILE A 16 -4.98 -0.89 -7.28
C ILE A 16 -4.40 -1.39 -5.96
N VAL A 17 -3.87 -0.47 -5.17
CA VAL A 17 -3.36 -0.67 -3.82
C VAL A 17 -4.48 -0.37 -2.84
N LYS A 18 -4.77 -1.29 -1.93
CA LYS A 18 -5.87 -1.12 -0.96
C LYS A 18 -5.40 -0.37 0.29
N PRO A 19 -6.34 0.24 1.06
CA PRO A 19 -6.04 0.70 2.41
C PRO A 19 -5.43 -0.44 3.25
N GLY A 20 -4.36 -0.15 3.99
CA GLY A 20 -3.58 -1.11 4.77
C GLY A 20 -2.49 -1.85 3.98
N GLU A 21 -2.43 -1.69 2.66
CA GLU A 21 -1.40 -2.31 1.83
C GLU A 21 -0.12 -1.45 1.81
N GLU A 22 1.05 -2.11 1.87
CA GLU A 22 2.35 -1.45 1.80
C GLU A 22 2.74 -1.19 0.34
N LEU A 23 3.18 0.03 0.06
CA LEU A 23 3.72 0.42 -1.25
C LEU A 23 5.00 1.22 -1.10
N GLU A 24 5.87 1.10 -2.09
CA GLU A 24 7.09 1.90 -2.19
C GLU A 24 6.80 3.19 -2.95
N LEU A 25 7.02 4.32 -2.30
CA LEU A 25 6.87 5.64 -2.89
C LEU A 25 8.16 6.42 -2.75
N THR A 26 8.35 7.38 -3.64
CA THR A 26 9.35 8.42 -3.43
C THR A 26 8.82 9.46 -2.45
N ALA A 27 9.71 10.17 -1.75
CA ALA A 27 9.32 11.24 -0.82
C ALA A 27 8.41 12.28 -1.49
N LYS A 28 8.67 12.61 -2.76
CA LYS A 28 7.84 13.52 -3.56
C LYS A 28 6.43 12.94 -3.80
N GLN A 29 6.31 11.65 -4.12
CA GLN A 29 5.02 11.01 -4.30
C GLN A 29 4.24 10.92 -2.98
N ALA A 30 4.92 10.64 -1.88
CA ALA A 30 4.30 10.63 -0.56
C ALA A 30 3.79 12.02 -0.16
N ASP A 31 4.57 13.07 -0.42
CA ASP A 31 4.16 14.46 -0.21
C ASP A 31 2.89 14.83 -1.02
N PHE A 32 2.83 14.44 -2.29
CA PHE A 32 1.62 14.59 -3.12
C PHE A 32 0.41 13.81 -2.58
N LEU A 33 0.63 12.69 -1.92
CA LEU A 33 -0.42 11.84 -1.37
C LEU A 33 -0.86 12.30 0.03
N GLY A 34 -0.01 13.03 0.76
CA GLY A 34 -0.29 13.58 2.08
C GLY A 34 -0.85 12.52 3.02
N ASP A 35 -2.01 12.79 3.60
CA ASP A 35 -2.73 11.90 4.52
C ASP A 35 -3.16 10.53 3.93
N LYS A 36 -3.07 10.34 2.61
CA LYS A 36 -3.44 9.06 1.98
C LYS A 36 -2.38 7.98 2.17
N VAL A 37 -1.18 8.33 2.63
CA VAL A 37 -0.10 7.39 2.88
C VAL A 37 0.61 7.70 4.19
N THR A 38 1.05 6.66 4.88
CA THR A 38 1.76 6.81 6.16
C THR A 38 3.11 6.15 6.05
N GLU A 39 4.18 6.84 6.46
CA GLU A 39 5.52 6.22 6.48
C GLU A 39 5.53 5.01 7.40
N VAL A 40 5.97 3.88 6.85
CA VAL A 40 6.25 2.69 7.65
C VAL A 40 7.57 2.95 8.37
N LYS A 41 7.52 3.69 9.48
CA LYS A 41 8.60 3.65 10.47
C LYS A 41 8.72 2.20 10.90
N ARG A 42 9.93 1.64 10.78
CA ARG A 42 10.30 0.24 10.99
C ARG A 42 10.12 -0.21 12.46
N ALA A 43 8.96 0.03 13.06
CA ALA A 43 8.48 -0.62 14.26
C ALA A 43 7.68 -1.84 13.78
N ALA A 44 8.29 -3.00 13.90
CA ALA A 44 7.70 -4.27 13.53
C ALA A 44 6.35 -4.51 14.23
N ALA A 45 5.25 -4.50 13.48
CA ALA A 45 3.97 -5.10 13.86
C ALA A 45 3.19 -5.38 12.57
N LYS A 46 3.29 -6.59 12.01
CA LYS A 46 2.22 -7.61 12.04
C LYS A 46 0.82 -7.05 11.71
N THR A 47 0.20 -7.69 10.71
CA THR A 47 -1.22 -7.61 10.27
C THR A 47 -1.45 -6.52 9.21
N ALA A 48 -1.60 -6.83 7.91
CA ALA A 48 -2.70 -7.61 7.38
C ALA A 48 -2.26 -8.76 6.44
N ALA A 49 -2.42 -9.97 6.96
CA ALA A 49 -2.62 -11.17 6.16
C ALA A 49 -4.09 -11.26 5.71
N LYS A 50 -4.29 -12.11 4.69
CA LYS A 50 -5.53 -12.66 4.10
C LYS A 50 -6.11 -11.91 2.90
N LYS A 51 -6.57 -12.60 1.85
CA LYS A 51 -6.50 -13.99 1.35
C LYS A 51 -7.37 -13.97 0.08
N GLU A 52 -6.99 -14.75 -0.93
CA GLU A 52 -7.89 -15.40 -1.92
C GLU A 52 -8.70 -14.47 -2.86
N GLU A 53 -9.01 -14.82 -4.11
CA GLU A 53 -9.06 -16.14 -4.73
C GLU A 53 -8.87 -16.05 -6.25
N GLN A 54 -8.52 -17.20 -6.79
CA GLN A 54 -8.33 -17.57 -8.17
C GLN A 54 -9.39 -17.02 -9.14
N LYS A 55 -8.96 -16.62 -10.34
CA LYS A 55 -9.77 -16.78 -11.56
C LYS A 55 -9.20 -17.94 -12.39
N GLU A 56 -9.37 -19.13 -11.84
CA GLU A 56 -9.72 -20.37 -12.58
C GLU A 56 -11.17 -20.60 -12.07
N THR A 57 -12.25 -20.77 -12.84
CA THR A 57 -12.51 -21.55 -14.05
C THR A 57 -13.88 -21.10 -14.58
N LYS A 58 -14.10 -21.03 -15.90
CA LYS A 58 -15.30 -21.57 -16.54
C LYS A 58 -15.04 -21.84 -18.01
#